data_AF-A0A368NXN5-F1
#
_entry.id   AF-A0A368NXN5-F1
#
_cell.length_a   1.000
_cell.length_b   1.000
_cell.length_c   1.000
_cell.angle_alpha   90.00
_cell.angle_beta   90.00
_cell.angle_gamma   90.00
#
_symmetry.space_group_name_H-M   'P 1'
#
loop_
_entity.id
_entity.type
_entity.pdbx_description
1 polymer ?
#
loop_
_entity_poly.entity_id
_entity_poly.type
_entity_poly.pdbx_seq_one_letter_code
_entity_poly.pdbx_strand_id
1 'polypeptide(L)'
;MQPQYILTTFTPAEAEKITTLSTVAQRDWRRREFLPTVDGHARFDAFALAEIWVMKMLSDRGVGPQASKEVANWCAIGILWHALKNVDAYEGDHHKTFDWYPEKHRPKNDPEEAANFRQLCEDAGWNIPENVDFDFTWHSKSQWLTKQIFRLRGYPKIIPARYFIWWADGSHLWHDNLAEAFSSHSSEARYAGPVIVLDLEALATTLSQRAGRALVHVEFPVDGEGNLVSPIEYGAPVPLT
;
A
#
# COMPACT_ATOMS: atom_id res chain seq x y z
N MET A 1 18.57 -16.32 -10.17
CA MET A 1 18.29 -14.87 -10.28
C MET A 1 17.10 -14.58 -9.36
N GLN A 2 17.09 -13.48 -8.61
CA GLN A 2 15.98 -13.14 -7.71
C GLN A 2 14.96 -12.26 -8.45
N PRO A 3 13.66 -12.26 -8.06
CA PRO A 3 12.69 -11.29 -8.56
C PRO A 3 13.14 -9.87 -8.30
N GLN A 4 12.77 -8.99 -9.23
CA GLN A 4 12.94 -7.55 -9.06
C GLN A 4 11.58 -6.90 -8.81
N TYR A 5 11.53 -6.05 -7.79
CA TYR A 5 10.38 -5.22 -7.47
C TYR A 5 10.86 -3.78 -7.48
N ILE A 6 10.56 -3.07 -8.55
CA ILE A 6 11.06 -1.73 -8.79
C ILE A 6 9.94 -0.75 -8.45
N LEU A 7 10.13 0.07 -7.41
CA LEU A 7 9.17 1.09 -7.05
C LEU A 7 9.18 2.21 -8.10
N THR A 8 8.01 2.54 -8.62
CA THR A 8 7.83 3.67 -9.53
C THR A 8 8.27 4.95 -8.83
N THR A 9 9.11 5.74 -9.50
CA THR A 9 9.54 7.04 -8.99
C THR A 9 8.78 8.18 -9.65
N PHE A 10 8.60 9.25 -8.88
CA PHE A 10 7.85 10.43 -9.25
C PHE A 10 8.71 11.67 -9.08
N THR A 11 8.60 12.59 -10.02
CA THR A 11 9.23 13.91 -10.00
C THR A 11 8.55 14.82 -8.97
N PRO A 12 9.18 15.94 -8.58
CA PRO A 12 8.56 16.90 -7.66
C PRO A 12 7.22 17.47 -8.18
N ALA A 13 7.07 17.64 -9.49
CA ALA A 13 5.84 18.12 -10.10
C ALA A 13 4.72 17.07 -10.06
N GLU A 14 5.04 15.80 -10.28
CA GLU A 14 4.08 14.70 -10.08
C GLU A 14 3.72 14.56 -8.60
N ALA A 15 4.69 14.65 -7.69
CA ALA A 15 4.44 14.65 -6.26
C ALA A 15 3.51 15.79 -5.81
N GLU A 16 3.67 16.98 -6.39
CA GLU A 16 2.76 18.12 -6.15
C GLU A 16 1.33 17.79 -6.60
N LYS A 17 1.15 17.23 -7.80
CA LYS A 17 -0.17 16.82 -8.30
C LYS A 17 -0.83 15.77 -7.42
N ILE A 18 -0.05 14.79 -6.96
CA ILE A 18 -0.55 13.65 -6.16
C ILE A 18 -0.90 14.09 -4.74
N THR A 19 0.02 14.80 -4.08
CA THR A 19 -0.05 15.10 -2.64
C THR A 19 -0.65 16.47 -2.34
N THR A 20 -0.81 17.33 -3.35
CA THR A 20 -1.20 18.76 -3.24
C THR A 20 -0.20 19.64 -2.48
N LEU A 21 0.98 19.11 -2.12
CA LEU A 21 2.06 19.90 -1.54
C LEU A 21 2.90 20.54 -2.65
N SER A 22 2.90 21.87 -2.71
CA SER A 22 3.63 22.59 -3.76
C SER A 22 5.12 22.27 -3.76
N THR A 23 5.76 22.28 -4.93
CA THR A 23 7.22 22.07 -5.06
C THR A 23 8.05 23.06 -4.23
N VAL A 24 7.54 24.27 -4.01
CA VAL A 24 8.15 25.26 -3.10
C VAL A 24 8.06 24.79 -1.66
N ALA A 25 6.90 24.32 -1.21
CA ALA A 25 6.72 23.79 0.14
C ALA A 25 7.52 22.49 0.35
N GLN A 26 7.60 21.60 -0.63
CA GLN A 26 8.47 20.42 -0.61
C GLN A 26 9.95 20.81 -0.39
N ARG A 27 10.41 21.92 -0.98
CA ARG A 27 11.78 22.43 -0.79
C ARG A 27 11.97 23.03 0.60
N ASP A 28 11.01 23.79 1.10
CA ASP A 28 11.05 24.36 2.45
C ASP A 28 11.05 23.24 3.51
N TRP A 29 10.19 22.24 3.37
CA TRP A 29 10.13 21.09 4.28
C TRP A 29 11.43 20.28 4.30
N ARG A 30 12.11 20.13 3.17
CA ARG A 30 13.46 19.52 3.13
C ARG A 30 14.52 20.39 3.83
N ARG A 31 14.49 21.71 3.61
CA ARG A 31 15.42 22.64 4.28
C ARG A 31 15.25 22.64 5.80
N ARG A 32 14.04 22.37 6.27
CA ARG A 32 13.70 22.24 7.70
C ARG A 32 13.78 20.80 8.22
N GLU A 33 14.32 19.87 7.42
CA GLU A 33 14.53 18.47 7.79
C GLU A 33 13.25 17.69 8.14
N PHE A 34 12.09 18.18 7.71
CA PHE A 34 10.83 17.45 7.79
C PHE A 34 10.77 16.33 6.74
N LEU A 35 11.40 16.55 5.59
CA LEU A 35 11.58 15.55 4.52
C LEU A 35 13.07 15.25 4.34
N PRO A 36 13.45 14.05 3.87
CA PRO A 36 14.84 13.68 3.62
C PRO A 36 15.56 14.63 2.66
N THR A 37 16.85 14.89 2.91
CA THR A 37 17.72 15.58 1.98
C THR A 37 18.01 14.69 0.78
N VAL A 38 18.11 15.29 -0.41
CA VAL A 38 18.38 14.56 -1.66
C VAL A 38 19.42 15.33 -2.46
N ASP A 39 20.47 14.65 -2.89
CA ASP A 39 21.46 15.19 -3.81
C ASP A 39 20.91 15.17 -5.24
N GLY A 40 20.99 16.30 -5.93
CA GLY A 40 20.50 16.45 -7.30
C GLY A 40 18.97 16.57 -7.39
N HIS A 41 18.38 15.86 -8.37
CA HIS A 41 16.94 15.94 -8.63
C HIS A 41 16.17 14.99 -7.73
N ALA A 42 15.35 15.55 -6.83
CA ALA A 42 14.48 14.76 -5.96
C ALA A 42 13.58 13.80 -6.76
N ARG A 43 13.48 12.58 -6.25
CA ARG A 43 12.60 11.52 -6.72
C ARG A 43 11.89 10.91 -5.53
N PHE A 44 10.60 10.64 -5.69
CA PHE A 44 9.75 10.11 -4.64
C PHE A 44 9.22 8.77 -5.10
N ASP A 45 9.41 7.73 -4.31
CA ASP A 45 8.66 6.49 -4.49
C ASP A 45 7.25 6.63 -3.90
N ALA A 46 6.41 5.61 -4.08
CA ALA A 46 5.04 5.65 -3.57
C ALA A 46 4.97 5.79 -2.02
N PHE A 47 5.93 5.27 -1.27
CA PHE A 47 5.99 5.44 0.20
C PHE A 47 6.23 6.90 0.56
N ALA A 48 7.24 7.53 -0.05
CA ALA A 48 7.56 8.94 0.17
C ALA A 48 6.39 9.85 -0.22
N LEU A 49 5.67 9.53 -1.31
CA LEU A 49 4.46 10.25 -1.69
C LEU A 49 3.36 10.16 -0.62
N ALA A 50 3.10 8.95 -0.10
CA ALA A 50 2.10 8.76 0.94
C ALA A 50 2.48 9.48 2.24
N GLU A 51 3.76 9.46 2.64
CA GLU A 51 4.26 10.20 3.81
C GLU A 51 4.03 11.71 3.66
N ILE A 52 4.46 12.28 2.53
CA ILE A 52 4.28 13.70 2.21
C ILE A 52 2.80 14.07 2.26
N TRP A 53 1.94 13.20 1.70
CA TRP A 53 0.52 13.46 1.62
C TRP A 53 -0.15 13.43 3.01
N VAL A 54 0.22 12.48 3.86
CA VAL A 54 -0.26 12.43 5.26
C VAL A 54 0.17 13.68 6.01
N MET A 55 1.45 14.07 5.91
CA MET A 55 1.94 15.29 6.55
C MET A 55 1.20 16.53 6.06
N LYS A 56 0.90 16.62 4.76
CA LYS A 56 0.10 17.73 4.20
C LYS A 56 -1.31 17.74 4.76
N MET A 57 -2.01 16.61 4.80
CA MET A 57 -3.37 16.52 5.32
C MET A 57 -3.47 16.89 6.81
N LEU A 58 -2.48 16.49 7.60
CA LEU A 58 -2.37 16.85 9.02
C LEU A 58 -2.04 18.34 9.20
N SER A 59 -1.10 18.87 8.42
CA SER A 59 -0.77 20.30 8.40
C SER A 59 -1.96 21.18 8.03
N ASP A 60 -2.80 20.76 7.08
CA ASP A 60 -4.03 21.48 6.71
C ASP A 60 -5.06 21.54 7.85
N ARG A 61 -4.92 20.66 8.85
CA ARG A 61 -5.77 20.59 10.05
C ARG A 61 -5.09 21.20 11.28
N GLY A 62 -3.98 21.93 11.08
CA GLY A 62 -3.28 22.62 12.15
C GLY A 62 -2.27 21.75 12.92
N VAL A 63 -2.05 20.50 12.53
CA VAL A 63 -1.01 19.65 13.13
C VAL A 63 0.32 19.98 12.46
N GLY A 64 1.28 20.50 13.23
CA GLY A 64 2.57 20.93 12.69
C GLY A 64 3.33 19.81 11.95
N PRO A 65 4.18 20.12 10.95
CA PRO A 65 4.94 19.12 10.19
C PRO A 65 5.82 18.23 11.06
N GLN A 66 6.39 18.75 12.14
CA GLN A 66 7.22 17.99 13.08
C GLN A 66 6.41 16.86 13.75
N ALA A 67 5.25 17.19 14.32
CA ALA A 67 4.37 16.20 14.95
C ALA A 67 3.80 15.22 13.91
N SER A 68 3.47 15.72 12.71
CA SER A 68 2.99 14.88 11.61
C SER A 68 4.02 13.85 11.16
N LYS A 69 5.32 14.21 11.16
CA LYS A 69 6.42 13.33 10.74
C LYS A 69 6.49 12.04 11.57
N GLU A 70 6.15 12.10 12.85
CA GLU A 70 6.22 10.96 13.78
C GLU A 70 5.25 9.83 13.39
N VAL A 71 4.10 10.19 12.82
CA VAL A 71 3.04 9.23 12.42
C VAL A 71 2.97 8.98 10.92
N ALA A 72 3.58 9.85 10.11
CA ALA A 72 3.45 9.83 8.66
C ALA A 72 3.99 8.53 8.04
N ASN A 73 5.13 8.02 8.52
CA ASN A 73 5.70 6.76 8.04
C ASN A 73 4.73 5.57 8.26
N TRP A 74 4.14 5.47 9.45
CA TRP A 74 3.17 4.42 9.77
C TRP A 74 1.88 4.54 8.95
N CYS A 75 1.40 5.75 8.74
CA CYS A 75 0.25 5.99 7.87
C CYS A 75 0.57 5.63 6.40
N ALA A 76 1.77 5.98 5.92
CA ALA A 76 2.22 5.62 4.58
C ALA A 76 2.31 4.10 4.38
N ILE A 77 2.80 3.37 5.38
CA ILE A 77 2.79 1.91 5.41
C ILE A 77 1.36 1.37 5.25
N GLY A 78 0.39 1.90 6.00
CA GLY A 78 -1.01 1.48 5.88
C GLY A 78 -1.61 1.80 4.52
N ILE A 79 -1.41 3.03 4.02
CA ILE A 79 -1.87 3.44 2.69
C ILE A 79 -1.31 2.51 1.62
N LEU A 80 0.00 2.24 1.65
CA LEU A 80 0.62 1.39 0.63
C LEU A 80 0.19 -0.07 0.73
N TRP A 81 -0.05 -0.57 1.94
CA TRP A 81 -0.60 -1.92 2.10
C TRP A 81 -1.96 -2.08 1.44
N HIS A 82 -2.85 -1.10 1.59
CA HIS A 82 -4.15 -1.14 0.91
C HIS A 82 -4.01 -0.85 -0.59
N ALA A 83 -3.09 0.03 -1.01
CA ALA A 83 -2.92 0.38 -2.42
C ALA A 83 -2.45 -0.83 -3.24
N LEU A 84 -1.47 -1.57 -2.71
CA LEU A 84 -0.88 -2.76 -3.29
C LEU A 84 -1.83 -3.98 -3.29
N LYS A 85 -3.05 -3.87 -2.76
CA LYS A 85 -4.09 -4.88 -2.97
C LYS A 85 -4.79 -4.73 -4.32
N ASN A 86 -4.57 -3.64 -5.06
CA ASN A 86 -5.19 -3.42 -6.37
C ASN A 86 -4.30 -3.92 -7.49
N VAL A 87 -4.89 -4.54 -8.52
CA VAL A 87 -4.15 -5.06 -9.69
C VAL A 87 -3.41 -3.95 -10.42
N ASP A 88 -4.06 -2.81 -10.59
CA ASP A 88 -3.49 -1.63 -11.26
C ASP A 88 -2.34 -0.98 -10.49
N ALA A 89 -2.06 -1.40 -9.25
CA ALA A 89 -0.88 -0.95 -8.53
C ALA A 89 0.41 -1.57 -9.10
N TYR A 90 0.29 -2.57 -9.97
CA TYR A 90 1.40 -3.32 -10.53
C TYR A 90 1.47 -3.24 -12.06
N GLU A 91 2.68 -3.34 -12.59
CA GLU A 91 2.96 -3.61 -14.00
C GLU A 91 4.02 -4.71 -14.14
N GLY A 92 4.25 -5.20 -15.37
CA GLY A 92 5.17 -6.30 -15.64
C GLY A 92 4.60 -7.69 -15.33
N ASP A 93 5.40 -8.56 -14.74
CA ASP A 93 5.11 -9.99 -14.59
C ASP A 93 4.17 -10.35 -13.42
N HIS A 94 3.59 -9.37 -12.73
CA HIS A 94 2.76 -9.60 -11.52
C HIS A 94 1.59 -10.58 -11.72
N HIS A 95 1.01 -10.66 -12.93
CA HIS A 95 -0.03 -11.66 -13.25
C HIS A 95 0.49 -13.11 -13.19
N LYS A 96 1.78 -13.32 -13.47
CA LYS A 96 2.46 -14.62 -13.45
C LYS A 96 2.83 -15.10 -12.04
N THR A 97 2.39 -14.38 -11.01
CA THR A 97 2.65 -14.77 -9.61
C THR A 97 2.09 -16.17 -9.38
N PHE A 98 2.96 -17.10 -8.97
CA PHE A 98 2.72 -18.54 -8.78
C PHE A 98 2.68 -19.42 -10.04
N ASP A 99 2.96 -18.89 -11.24
CA ASP A 99 3.02 -19.72 -12.45
C ASP A 99 4.16 -20.77 -12.37
N TRP A 100 5.25 -20.44 -11.65
CA TRP A 100 6.35 -21.36 -11.32
C TRP A 100 5.95 -22.48 -10.34
N TYR A 101 4.76 -22.40 -9.76
CA TYR A 101 4.31 -23.32 -8.71
C TYR A 101 3.68 -24.57 -9.33
N PRO A 102 4.03 -25.79 -8.90
CA PRO A 102 3.40 -27.00 -9.42
C PRO A 102 1.88 -26.96 -9.19
N GLU A 103 1.11 -27.28 -10.23
CA GLU A 103 -0.36 -27.19 -10.25
C GLU A 103 -1.02 -27.86 -9.04
N LYS A 104 -0.51 -29.03 -8.64
CA LYS A 104 -0.99 -29.81 -7.47
C LYS A 104 -0.90 -29.09 -6.11
N HIS A 105 -0.05 -28.07 -5.99
CA HIS A 105 0.14 -27.33 -4.75
C HIS A 105 -0.50 -25.95 -4.79
N ARG A 106 -0.97 -25.51 -5.96
CA ARG A 106 -1.70 -24.25 -6.10
C ARG A 106 -2.95 -24.32 -5.21
N PRO A 107 -3.16 -23.41 -4.23
CA PRO A 107 -4.41 -23.33 -3.49
C PRO A 107 -5.55 -23.23 -4.48
N LYS A 108 -6.39 -24.26 -4.54
CA LYS A 108 -7.56 -24.26 -5.40
C LYS A 108 -8.62 -23.41 -4.72
N ASN A 109 -9.24 -22.49 -5.45
CA ASN A 109 -10.46 -21.89 -4.97
C ASN A 109 -11.51 -22.97 -4.70
N ASP A 110 -12.33 -22.74 -3.69
CA ASP A 110 -13.57 -23.47 -3.55
C ASP A 110 -14.43 -23.22 -4.79
N PRO A 111 -14.82 -24.25 -5.56
CA PRO A 111 -15.71 -24.09 -6.71
C PRO A 111 -16.99 -23.31 -6.37
N GLU A 112 -17.46 -23.41 -5.12
CA GLU A 112 -18.63 -22.69 -4.63
C GLU A 112 -18.36 -21.17 -4.52
N GLU A 113 -17.21 -20.76 -4.00
CA GLU A 113 -16.83 -19.34 -3.92
C GLU A 113 -16.68 -18.71 -5.30
N ALA A 114 -16.10 -19.44 -6.26
CA ALA A 114 -15.97 -18.97 -7.64
C ALA A 114 -17.34 -18.80 -8.31
N ALA A 115 -18.27 -19.73 -8.09
CA ALA A 115 -19.64 -19.63 -8.59
C ALA A 115 -20.39 -18.44 -7.95
N ASN A 116 -20.28 -18.27 -6.64
CA ASN A 116 -20.89 -17.16 -5.91
C ASN A 116 -20.38 -15.79 -6.39
N PHE A 117 -19.07 -15.66 -6.62
CA PHE A 117 -18.49 -14.42 -7.16
C PHE A 117 -18.97 -14.12 -8.58
N ARG A 118 -19.07 -15.14 -9.45
CA ARG A 118 -19.64 -14.98 -10.80
C ARG A 118 -21.08 -14.49 -10.73
N GLN A 119 -21.92 -15.11 -9.89
CA GLN A 119 -23.31 -14.68 -9.70
C GLN A 119 -23.39 -13.23 -9.22
N LEU A 120 -22.56 -12.83 -8.24
CA LEU A 120 -22.52 -11.46 -7.74
C LEU A 120 -22.16 -10.44 -8.82
N CYS A 121 -21.22 -10.78 -9.71
CA CYS A 121 -20.84 -9.92 -10.82
C CYS A 121 -21.95 -9.83 -11.88
N GLU A 122 -22.60 -10.94 -12.20
CA GLU A 122 -23.76 -10.97 -13.10
C GLU A 122 -24.91 -10.10 -12.54
N ASP A 123 -25.22 -10.25 -11.25
CA ASP A 123 -26.25 -9.46 -10.56
C ASP A 123 -25.91 -7.95 -10.55
N ALA A 124 -24.61 -7.62 -10.50
CA ALA A 124 -24.12 -6.24 -10.59
C ALA A 124 -24.01 -5.71 -12.03
N GLY A 125 -24.32 -6.53 -13.05
CA GLY A 125 -24.20 -6.17 -14.46
C GLY A 125 -22.76 -6.10 -14.98
N TRP A 126 -21.83 -6.77 -14.31
CA TRP A 126 -20.41 -6.84 -14.68
C TRP A 126 -20.13 -8.09 -15.53
N ASN A 127 -19.62 -7.89 -16.75
CA ASN A 127 -19.15 -8.98 -17.59
C ASN A 127 -17.76 -9.43 -17.14
N ILE A 128 -17.66 -10.63 -16.55
CA ILE A 128 -16.37 -11.25 -16.25
C ILE A 128 -15.82 -11.87 -17.55
N PRO A 129 -14.60 -11.53 -17.99
CA PRO A 129 -13.95 -12.19 -19.12
C PRO A 129 -13.82 -13.72 -18.90
N GLU A 130 -14.05 -14.52 -19.95
CA GLU A 130 -13.97 -16.01 -19.87
C GLU A 130 -12.61 -16.54 -19.40
N ASN A 131 -11.56 -15.72 -19.55
CA ASN A 131 -10.18 -16.04 -19.17
C ASN A 131 -9.80 -15.54 -17.76
N VAL A 132 -10.76 -15.11 -16.94
CA VAL A 132 -10.47 -14.82 -15.53
C VAL A 132 -10.16 -16.15 -14.82
N ASP A 133 -8.88 -16.33 -14.52
CA ASP A 133 -8.37 -17.44 -13.74
C ASP A 133 -8.86 -17.31 -12.30
N PHE A 134 -9.79 -18.19 -11.91
CA PHE A 134 -10.27 -18.31 -10.55
C PHE A 134 -9.37 -19.21 -9.71
N ASP A 135 -8.37 -19.91 -10.25
CA ASP A 135 -7.54 -20.82 -9.49
C ASP A 135 -6.55 -20.09 -8.57
N PHE A 136 -6.35 -18.77 -8.76
CA PHE A 136 -5.76 -17.89 -7.76
C PHE A 136 -6.48 -16.55 -7.73
N THR A 137 -7.24 -16.28 -6.66
CA THR A 137 -7.76 -14.94 -6.44
C THR A 137 -6.62 -13.94 -6.43
N TRP A 138 -6.82 -12.81 -7.11
CA TRP A 138 -5.91 -11.66 -7.05
C TRP A 138 -5.57 -11.27 -5.60
N HIS A 139 -6.48 -11.55 -4.65
CA HIS A 139 -6.23 -11.42 -3.22
C HIS A 139 -4.96 -12.16 -2.76
N SER A 140 -4.78 -13.43 -3.12
CA SER A 140 -3.61 -14.23 -2.73
C SER A 140 -2.33 -13.73 -3.39
N LYS A 141 -2.39 -13.39 -4.69
CA LYS A 141 -1.26 -12.84 -5.45
C LYS A 141 -0.80 -11.50 -4.87
N SER A 142 -1.73 -10.56 -4.70
CA SER A 142 -1.44 -9.23 -4.13
C SER A 142 -0.96 -9.30 -2.69
N GLN A 143 -1.51 -10.18 -1.86
CA GLN A 143 -1.04 -10.36 -0.48
C GLN A 143 0.41 -10.86 -0.45
N TRP A 144 0.78 -11.79 -1.33
CA TRP A 144 2.15 -12.26 -1.43
C TRP A 144 3.11 -11.18 -1.94
N LEU A 145 2.74 -10.50 -3.04
CA LEU A 145 3.54 -9.41 -3.63
C LEU A 145 3.75 -8.27 -2.64
N THR A 146 2.69 -7.83 -1.97
CA THR A 146 2.72 -6.81 -0.91
C THR A 146 3.74 -7.20 0.16
N LYS A 147 3.68 -8.43 0.68
CA LYS A 147 4.64 -8.91 1.69
C LYS A 147 6.08 -8.88 1.19
N GLN A 148 6.36 -9.21 -0.08
CA GLN A 148 7.72 -9.12 -0.62
C GLN A 148 8.21 -7.67 -0.70
N ILE A 149 7.38 -6.75 -1.19
CA ILE A 149 7.73 -5.32 -1.28
C ILE A 149 8.02 -4.74 0.09
N PHE A 150 7.19 -5.04 1.10
CA PHE A 150 7.41 -4.56 2.46
C PHE A 150 8.64 -5.18 3.12
N ARG A 151 8.94 -6.45 2.87
CA ARG A 151 10.20 -7.08 3.33
C ARG A 151 11.42 -6.39 2.73
N LEU A 152 11.41 -6.09 1.43
CA LEU A 152 12.49 -5.35 0.76
C LEU A 152 12.69 -3.95 1.33
N ARG A 153 11.65 -3.37 1.92
CA ARG A 153 11.70 -2.07 2.62
C ARG A 153 12.06 -2.19 4.10
N GLY A 154 12.42 -3.37 4.59
CA GLY A 154 12.81 -3.60 5.98
C GLY A 154 11.63 -3.74 6.94
N TYR A 155 10.43 -4.03 6.44
CA TYR A 155 9.22 -4.18 7.25
C TYR A 155 8.61 -5.59 7.16
N PRO A 156 9.24 -6.61 7.75
CA PRO A 156 8.85 -8.01 7.55
C PRO A 156 7.53 -8.41 8.26
N LYS A 157 7.05 -7.62 9.22
CA LYS A 157 5.88 -7.92 10.05
C LYS A 157 4.96 -6.69 10.16
N ILE A 158 4.17 -6.45 9.12
CA ILE A 158 3.15 -5.40 9.13
C ILE A 158 1.78 -6.05 9.07
N ILE A 159 0.92 -5.62 10.00
CA ILE A 159 -0.52 -5.78 9.92
C ILE A 159 -1.04 -4.35 10.08
N PRO A 160 -1.34 -3.65 8.98
CA PRO A 160 -1.74 -2.26 9.09
C PRO A 160 -3.23 -2.20 9.35
N ALA A 161 -3.61 -1.35 10.30
CA ALA A 161 -4.99 -1.08 10.56
C ALA A 161 -5.60 -0.23 9.43
N ARG A 162 -6.93 -0.27 9.28
CA ARG A 162 -7.65 0.57 8.31
C ARG A 162 -7.64 2.06 8.67
N TYR A 163 -7.79 2.40 9.95
CA TYR A 163 -7.93 3.79 10.40
C TYR A 163 -6.73 4.22 11.23
N PHE A 164 -6.27 5.44 10.98
CA PHE A 164 -5.44 6.20 11.91
C PHE A 164 -6.31 7.26 12.59
N ILE A 165 -6.19 7.37 13.91
CA ILE A 165 -6.97 8.28 14.73
C ILE A 165 -6.00 9.13 15.56
N TRP A 166 -6.09 10.44 15.40
CA TRP A 166 -5.38 11.45 16.21
C TRP A 166 -6.38 12.11 17.15
N TRP A 167 -6.21 11.89 18.45
CA TRP A 167 -7.13 12.35 19.48
C TRP A 167 -6.88 13.80 19.90
N ALA A 168 -7.84 14.39 20.61
CA ALA A 168 -7.79 15.80 21.01
C ALA A 168 -6.62 16.13 21.96
N ASP A 169 -6.17 15.16 22.75
CA ASP A 169 -5.05 15.31 23.68
C ASP A 169 -3.67 15.11 23.03
N GLY A 170 -3.63 14.86 21.72
CA GLY A 170 -2.40 14.61 20.96
C GLY A 170 -1.97 13.13 20.90
N SER A 171 -2.62 12.24 21.65
CA SER A 171 -2.40 10.80 21.51
C SER A 171 -2.96 10.28 20.18
N HIS A 172 -2.52 9.10 19.75
CA HIS A 172 -2.99 8.51 18.49
C HIS A 172 -3.09 6.99 18.55
N LEU A 173 -3.94 6.43 17.69
CA LEU A 173 -4.29 5.01 17.65
C LEU A 173 -4.48 4.54 16.21
N TRP A 174 -4.08 3.30 15.93
CA TRP A 174 -4.44 2.57 14.71
C TRP A 174 -5.51 1.52 15.06
N HIS A 175 -6.60 1.48 14.29
CA HIS A 175 -7.70 0.55 14.54
C HIS A 175 -8.41 0.15 13.25
N ASP A 176 -8.98 -1.04 13.19
CA ASP A 176 -9.73 -1.53 12.03
C ASP A 176 -11.21 -1.13 12.02
N ASN A 177 -11.70 -0.54 13.10
CA ASN A 177 -13.12 -0.30 13.35
C ASN A 177 -13.29 0.97 14.20
N LEU A 178 -13.93 1.99 13.64
CA LEU A 178 -14.15 3.25 14.35
C LEU A 178 -15.14 3.10 15.50
N ALA A 179 -16.19 2.28 15.39
CA ALA A 179 -17.16 2.10 16.46
C ALA A 179 -16.48 1.51 17.71
N GLU A 180 -15.62 0.51 17.52
CA GLU A 180 -14.84 -0.09 18.61
C GLU A 180 -13.81 0.89 19.19
N ALA A 181 -13.11 1.67 18.34
CA ALA A 181 -12.15 2.66 18.80
C ALA A 181 -12.77 3.77 19.69
N PHE A 182 -14.07 4.04 19.51
CA PHE A 182 -14.85 5.01 20.29
C PHE A 182 -15.79 4.35 21.32
N SER A 183 -15.70 3.03 21.53
CA SER A 183 -16.64 2.28 22.39
C SER A 183 -16.39 2.46 23.90
N SER A 184 -15.23 2.97 24.31
CA SER A 184 -14.94 3.25 25.72
C SER A 184 -15.88 4.35 26.23
N HIS A 185 -16.74 3.98 27.15
CA HIS A 185 -17.57 4.90 27.92
C HIS A 185 -16.68 5.60 28.94
N SER A 186 -15.95 6.65 28.54
CA SER A 186 -15.04 7.31 29.47
C SER A 186 -15.11 8.83 29.43
N SER A 187 -14.88 9.40 30.61
CA SER A 187 -14.59 10.82 30.81
C SER A 187 -13.14 11.17 30.42
N GLU A 188 -12.55 10.43 29.49
CA GLU A 188 -11.15 10.62 29.10
C GLU A 188 -10.98 11.93 28.31
N ALA A 189 -9.92 12.67 28.63
CA ALA A 189 -9.62 13.96 28.01
C ALA A 189 -9.47 13.88 26.49
N ARG A 190 -9.04 12.73 25.96
CA ARG A 190 -8.86 12.49 24.52
C ARG A 190 -10.16 12.62 23.70
N TYR A 191 -11.32 12.48 24.35
CA TYR A 191 -12.65 12.66 23.75
C TYR A 191 -13.22 14.07 23.90
N ALA A 192 -12.57 14.95 24.66
CA ALA A 192 -13.08 16.29 24.99
C ALA A 192 -12.76 17.35 23.93
N GLY A 193 -12.49 16.97 22.68
CA GLY A 193 -12.15 17.91 21.61
C GLY A 193 -12.12 17.29 20.21
N PRO A 194 -11.61 18.02 19.21
CA PRO A 194 -11.54 17.56 17.83
C PRO A 194 -10.65 16.32 17.67
N VAL A 195 -11.12 15.36 16.88
CA VAL A 195 -10.39 14.13 16.52
C VAL A 195 -10.19 14.11 15.01
N ILE A 196 -8.98 13.79 14.56
CA ILE A 196 -8.68 13.60 13.14
C ILE A 196 -8.66 12.11 12.85
N VAL A 197 -9.48 11.67 11.90
CA VAL A 197 -9.51 10.29 11.42
C VAL A 197 -9.03 10.27 9.97
N LEU A 198 -8.07 9.40 9.68
CA LEU A 198 -7.62 9.09 8.33
C LEU A 198 -8.02 7.64 8.00
N ASP A 199 -8.88 7.46 7.00
CA ASP A 199 -9.15 6.14 6.41
C ASP A 199 -8.04 5.80 5.41
N LEU A 200 -7.11 4.94 5.82
CA LEU A 200 -5.90 4.63 5.06
C LEU A 200 -6.22 3.87 3.76
N GLU A 201 -7.35 3.14 3.71
CA GLU A 201 -7.83 2.43 2.53
C GLU A 201 -8.45 3.39 1.49
N ALA A 202 -9.26 4.35 1.95
CA ALA A 202 -9.78 5.41 1.08
C ALA A 202 -8.65 6.27 0.51
N LEU A 203 -7.65 6.57 1.33
CA LEU A 203 -6.44 7.28 0.91
C LEU A 203 -5.64 6.44 -0.10
N ALA A 204 -5.50 5.13 0.10
CA ALA A 204 -4.85 4.25 -0.85
C ALA A 204 -5.47 4.29 -2.25
N THR A 205 -6.80 4.23 -2.33
CA THR A 205 -7.55 4.33 -3.59
C THR A 205 -7.26 5.67 -4.29
N THR A 206 -7.31 6.75 -3.53
CA THR A 206 -7.05 8.11 -4.06
C THR A 206 -5.59 8.28 -4.50
N LEU A 207 -4.62 7.70 -3.76
CA LEU A 207 -3.21 7.72 -4.14
C LEU A 207 -3.00 7.05 -5.50
N SER A 208 -3.54 5.84 -5.69
CA SER A 208 -3.43 5.10 -6.95
C SER A 208 -4.05 5.86 -8.12
N GLN A 209 -5.25 6.42 -7.93
CA GLN A 209 -5.93 7.23 -8.95
C GLN A 209 -5.11 8.47 -9.34
N ARG A 210 -4.55 9.19 -8.35
CA ARG A 210 -3.75 10.39 -8.61
C ARG A 210 -2.37 10.08 -9.20
N ALA A 211 -1.80 8.92 -8.86
CA ALA A 211 -0.54 8.46 -9.45
C ALA A 211 -0.70 8.25 -10.96
N GLY A 212 -1.86 7.77 -11.41
CA GLY A 212 -2.20 7.60 -12.83
C GLY A 212 -1.38 6.53 -13.55
N ARG A 213 -0.61 5.73 -12.82
CA ARG A 213 0.19 4.60 -13.29
C ARG A 213 0.50 3.63 -12.15
N ALA A 214 1.00 2.45 -12.50
CA ALA A 214 1.43 1.44 -11.55
C ALA A 214 2.46 1.99 -10.55
N LEU A 215 2.37 1.52 -9.30
CA LEU A 215 3.26 1.90 -8.21
C LEU A 215 4.51 1.02 -8.17
N VAL A 216 4.43 -0.20 -8.71
CA VAL A 216 5.51 -1.19 -8.71
C VAL A 216 5.58 -1.93 -10.04
N HIS A 217 6.77 -1.99 -10.61
CA HIS A 217 7.07 -2.91 -11.71
C HIS A 217 7.65 -4.21 -11.15
N VAL A 218 7.12 -5.34 -11.61
CA VAL A 218 7.52 -6.68 -11.17
C VAL A 218 8.19 -7.42 -12.32
N GLU A 219 9.38 -7.98 -12.08
CA GLU A 219 10.07 -8.88 -13.01
C GLU A 219 10.41 -10.18 -12.31
N PHE A 220 9.95 -11.30 -12.87
CA PHE A 220 10.31 -12.62 -12.37
C PHE A 220 11.49 -13.20 -13.15
N PRO A 221 12.38 -13.95 -12.48
CA PRO A 221 13.51 -14.56 -13.16
C PRO A 221 13.05 -15.66 -14.11
N VAL A 222 13.69 -15.74 -15.28
CA VAL A 222 13.50 -16.82 -16.24
C VAL A 222 14.78 -17.64 -16.44
N ASP A 223 14.64 -18.91 -16.81
CA ASP A 223 15.76 -19.78 -17.19
C ASP A 223 16.23 -19.52 -18.63
N GLY A 224 17.21 -20.30 -19.12
CA GLY A 224 17.74 -20.18 -20.47
C GLY A 224 16.75 -20.54 -21.59
N GLU A 225 15.61 -21.15 -21.24
CA GLU A 225 14.51 -21.51 -22.14
C GLU A 225 13.34 -20.50 -22.04
N GLY A 226 13.42 -19.53 -21.14
CA GLY A 226 12.39 -18.52 -20.90
C GLY A 226 11.31 -18.94 -19.89
N ASN A 227 11.45 -20.08 -19.22
CA ASN A 227 10.49 -20.51 -18.20
C ASN A 227 10.74 -19.79 -16.88
N LEU A 228 9.67 -19.46 -16.15
CA LEU A 228 9.77 -18.83 -14.84
C LEU A 228 10.48 -19.72 -13.84
N VAL A 229 11.49 -19.17 -13.17
CA VAL A 229 12.21 -19.85 -12.10
C VAL A 229 11.55 -19.49 -10.77
N SER A 230 11.27 -20.50 -9.94
CA SER A 230 10.72 -20.25 -8.61
C SER A 230 11.68 -19.36 -7.82
N PRO A 231 11.24 -18.17 -7.38
CA PRO A 231 12.14 -17.21 -6.75
C PRO A 231 12.54 -17.60 -5.32
N ILE A 232 11.76 -18.49 -4.70
CA ILE A 232 11.93 -19.02 -3.36
C ILE A 232 11.39 -20.46 -3.40
N GLU A 233 12.14 -21.46 -2.92
CA GLU A 233 11.55 -22.79 -2.70
C GLU A 233 10.43 -22.69 -1.64
N TYR A 234 9.28 -23.29 -1.90
CA TYR A 234 8.15 -23.22 -0.96
C TYR A 234 8.54 -23.76 0.41
N GLY A 235 8.30 -22.97 1.46
CA GLY A 235 8.66 -23.34 2.83
C GLY A 235 10.12 -23.11 3.20
N ALA A 236 10.98 -22.71 2.24
CA ALA A 236 12.32 -22.26 2.60
C ALA A 236 12.19 -20.97 3.44
N PRO A 237 12.89 -20.89 4.59
CA PRO A 237 12.96 -19.65 5.34
C PRO A 237 13.58 -18.60 4.41
N VAL A 238 12.79 -17.57 4.07
CA VAL A 238 13.32 -16.41 3.36
C VAL A 238 14.36 -15.79 4.29
N PRO A 239 15.64 -15.70 3.89
CA PRO A 239 16.67 -15.17 4.76
C PRO A 239 16.27 -13.75 5.18
N LEU A 240 16.10 -13.55 6.48
CA LEU A 240 15.97 -12.23 7.07
C LEU A 240 17.38 -11.64 7.06
N THR A 241 17.68 -10.80 6.07
CA THR A 241 18.87 -9.92 6.08
C THR A 241 18.64 -8.77 7.02
#